data_AF-A0A4U2PXQ4-F1
#
_entry.id   AF-A0A4U2PXQ4-F1
#
_cell.length_a   1.000
_cell.length_b   1.000
_cell.length_c   1.000
_cell.angle_alpha   90.00
_cell.angle_beta   90.00
_cell.angle_gamma   90.00
#
_symmetry.space_group_name_H-M   'P 1'
#
loop_
_entity.id
_entity.type
_entity.pdbx_description
1 polymer ?
#
loop_
_entity_poly.entity_id
_entity_poly.type
_entity_poly.pdbx_seq_one_letter_code
_entity_poly.pdbx_strand_id
1 'polypeptide(L)'
;MNKHTRDRDILTPAEVLSIDKEILEVLFEKTGFDYKPGDQFLIKGQPEATYTVDSTMLDEEYHYFLVYGNGQKIIHNDVYPLFTTGMLIECLSFHHACVLHSFGNGWLLLWDSMISIESKKDELLVSFLWRALVEIEQSGTFFW
;
A
#
# COMPACT_ATOMS: atom_id res chain seq x y z
N MET A 1 22.20 -0.80 15.40
CA MET A 1 20.83 -0.88 14.83
C MET A 1 20.15 0.44 15.15
N ASN A 2 19.79 1.25 14.15
CA ASN A 2 19.22 2.57 14.37
C ASN A 2 17.85 2.45 15.03
N LYS A 3 17.60 3.19 16.11
CA LYS A 3 16.36 3.12 16.89
C LYS A 3 15.11 3.51 16.08
N HIS A 4 15.30 4.25 14.98
CA HIS A 4 14.24 4.76 14.10
C HIS A 4 13.63 3.73 13.13
N THR A 5 14.25 2.58 12.91
CA THR A 5 13.67 1.57 11.99
C THR A 5 12.58 0.70 12.62
N ARG A 6 12.35 0.78 13.95
CA ARG A 6 11.35 -0.07 14.64
C ARG A 6 9.93 0.50 14.66
N ASP A 7 9.76 1.79 14.38
CA ASP A 7 8.47 2.48 14.50
C ASP A 7 7.99 3.07 13.16
N ARG A 8 8.48 2.51 12.05
CA ARG A 8 8.13 3.01 10.72
C ARG A 8 6.72 2.54 10.32
N ASP A 9 5.90 3.50 9.94
CA ASP A 9 4.49 3.28 9.57
C ASP A 9 4.22 3.31 8.07
N ILE A 10 5.22 3.60 7.23
CA ILE A 10 5.10 3.76 5.79
C ILE A 10 6.06 2.84 5.03
N LEU A 11 5.62 2.25 3.92
CA LEU A 11 6.44 1.40 3.06
C LEU A 11 7.64 2.15 2.48
N THR A 12 8.71 1.40 2.22
CA THR A 12 9.88 1.91 1.51
C THR A 12 9.72 1.64 0.02
N PRO A 13 10.38 2.42 -0.85
CA PRO A 13 10.42 2.12 -2.28
C PRO A 13 10.88 0.69 -2.56
N ALA A 14 11.86 0.19 -1.81
CA ALA A 14 12.40 -1.16 -1.96
C ALA A 14 11.35 -2.26 -1.70
N GLU A 15 10.47 -2.09 -0.71
CA GLU A 15 9.41 -3.07 -0.43
C GLU A 15 8.34 -3.08 -1.51
N VAL A 16 7.91 -1.90 -1.98
CA VAL A 16 6.91 -1.81 -3.04
C VAL A 16 7.45 -2.42 -4.33
N LEU A 17 8.70 -2.08 -4.70
CA LEU A 17 9.34 -2.56 -5.92
C LEU A 17 9.87 -4.00 -5.83
N SER A 18 9.80 -4.64 -4.65
CA SER A 18 10.12 -6.06 -4.51
C SER A 18 9.01 -6.98 -5.02
N ILE A 19 7.84 -6.42 -5.32
CA ILE A 19 6.66 -7.13 -5.83
C ILE A 19 6.59 -6.97 -7.36
N ASP A 20 6.24 -8.06 -8.04
CA ASP A 20 6.07 -8.05 -9.50
C ASP A 20 5.01 -7.04 -9.93
N LYS A 21 5.29 -6.32 -11.02
CA LYS A 21 4.44 -5.25 -11.54
C LYS A 21 3.02 -5.73 -11.81
N GLU A 22 2.88 -6.92 -12.36
CA GLU A 22 1.60 -7.53 -12.73
C GLU A 22 0.72 -7.76 -11.49
N ILE A 23 1.32 -8.03 -10.33
CA ILE A 23 0.60 -8.18 -9.06
C ILE A 23 0.19 -6.80 -8.53
N LEU A 24 1.10 -5.83 -8.57
CA LEU A 24 0.82 -4.47 -8.10
C LEU A 24 -0.35 -3.83 -8.85
N GLU A 25 -0.39 -3.96 -10.17
CA GLU A 25 -1.45 -3.38 -10.99
C GLU A 25 -2.82 -3.96 -10.65
N VAL A 26 -2.91 -5.29 -10.49
CA VAL A 26 -4.15 -5.95 -10.10
C VAL A 26 -4.58 -5.58 -8.68
N LEU A 27 -3.63 -5.48 -7.74
CA LEU A 27 -3.89 -5.14 -6.35
C LEU A 27 -4.51 -3.74 -6.23
N PHE A 28 -3.99 -2.74 -6.95
CA PHE A 28 -4.54 -1.38 -6.91
C PHE A 28 -5.93 -1.28 -7.53
N GLU A 29 -6.17 -2.01 -8.61
CA GLU A 29 -7.51 -2.11 -9.20
C GLU A 29 -8.50 -2.76 -8.22
N LYS A 30 -8.09 -3.85 -7.56
CA LYS A 30 -8.94 -4.63 -6.64
C LYS A 30 -9.29 -3.94 -5.34
N THR A 31 -8.35 -3.17 -4.80
CA THR A 31 -8.50 -2.52 -3.50
C THR A 31 -9.22 -1.19 -3.58
N GLY A 32 -9.55 -0.70 -4.78
CA GLY A 32 -10.19 0.60 -4.97
C GLY A 32 -9.35 1.76 -4.43
N PHE A 33 -8.03 1.58 -4.33
CA PHE A 33 -7.16 2.54 -3.68
C PHE A 33 -7.15 3.88 -4.43
N ASP A 34 -7.35 4.96 -3.69
CA ASP A 34 -7.29 6.33 -4.18
C ASP A 34 -6.36 7.21 -3.34
N TYR A 35 -5.51 7.98 -4.01
CA TYR A 35 -4.61 8.92 -3.34
C TYR A 35 -5.35 10.11 -2.74
N LYS A 36 -4.90 10.52 -1.55
CA LYS A 36 -5.34 11.70 -0.80
C LYS A 36 -4.17 12.67 -0.60
N PRO A 37 -4.45 13.97 -0.40
CA PRO A 37 -3.41 14.93 -0.02
C PRO A 37 -2.66 14.47 1.23
N GLY A 38 -1.33 14.51 1.19
CA GLY A 38 -0.43 13.99 2.22
C GLY A 38 0.11 12.59 1.96
N ASP A 39 -0.49 11.83 1.03
CA ASP A 39 -0.02 10.50 0.67
C ASP A 39 1.34 10.58 -0.03
N GLN A 40 2.21 9.60 0.23
CA GLN A 40 3.51 9.53 -0.43
C GLN A 40 3.50 8.52 -1.57
N PHE A 41 4.31 8.79 -2.59
CA PHE A 41 4.40 7.95 -3.78
C PHE A 41 5.78 7.98 -4.43
N LEU A 42 6.03 7.00 -5.28
CA LEU A 42 7.15 6.91 -6.22
C LEU A 42 6.63 7.22 -7.62
N ILE A 43 7.46 7.83 -8.46
CA ILE A 43 7.19 7.88 -9.90
C ILE A 43 7.77 6.61 -10.54
N LYS A 44 6.97 5.91 -11.37
CA LYS A 44 7.43 4.71 -12.09
C LYS A 44 8.66 5.07 -12.94
N GLY A 45 9.74 4.29 -12.80
CA GLY A 45 11.01 4.56 -13.47
C GLY A 45 11.91 5.61 -12.81
N GLN A 46 11.48 6.25 -11.71
CA GLN A 46 12.29 7.18 -10.90
C GLN A 46 12.22 6.81 -9.40
N PRO A 47 12.69 5.62 -9.00
CA PRO A 47 12.44 5.08 -7.66
C PRO A 47 13.28 5.71 -6.54
N GLU A 48 14.30 6.50 -6.89
CA GLU A 48 15.22 7.13 -5.94
C GLU A 48 14.62 8.34 -5.22
N ALA A 49 13.46 8.83 -5.67
CA ALA A 49 12.77 9.97 -5.11
C ALA A 49 11.36 9.60 -4.64
N THR A 50 10.98 10.13 -3.49
CA THR A 50 9.64 10.02 -2.94
C THR A 50 8.99 11.39 -2.96
N TYR A 51 7.74 11.44 -3.37
CA TYR A 51 6.94 12.65 -3.47
C TYR A 51 5.75 12.58 -2.53
N THR A 52 5.14 13.73 -2.26
CA THR A 52 3.93 13.84 -1.45
C THR A 52 2.86 14.49 -2.30
N VAL A 53 1.64 13.96 -2.23
CA VAL A 53 0.49 14.54 -2.93
C VAL A 53 0.10 15.84 -2.23
N ASP A 54 0.14 16.95 -2.96
CA ASP A 54 -0.35 18.24 -2.49
C ASP A 54 -1.86 18.36 -2.74
N SER A 55 -2.32 17.90 -3.91
CA SER A 55 -3.73 17.81 -4.27
C SER A 55 -3.97 16.82 -5.41
N THR A 56 -5.24 16.48 -5.65
CA THR A 56 -5.66 15.70 -6.82
C THR A 56 -6.50 16.57 -7.76
N MET A 57 -6.43 16.30 -9.05
CA MET A 57 -7.13 17.06 -10.09
C MET A 57 -7.64 16.13 -11.18
N LEU A 58 -8.89 16.32 -11.61
CA LEU A 58 -9.44 15.71 -12.82
C LEU A 58 -9.32 16.71 -13.97
N ASP A 59 -8.89 16.26 -15.14
CA ASP A 59 -8.98 17.06 -16.37
C ASP A 59 -10.36 16.93 -17.04
N GLU A 60 -10.55 17.64 -18.15
CA GLU A 60 -11.80 17.63 -18.93
C GLU A 60 -12.04 16.29 -19.66
N GLU A 61 -10.99 15.48 -19.85
CA GLU A 61 -11.02 14.15 -20.46
C GLU A 61 -11.14 13.02 -19.41
N TYR A 62 -11.37 13.38 -18.14
CA TYR A 62 -11.49 12.47 -16.99
C TYR A 62 -10.20 11.70 -16.62
N HIS A 63 -9.02 12.22 -16.98
CA HIS A 63 -7.76 11.74 -16.43
C HIS A 63 -7.55 12.29 -15.02
N TYR A 64 -7.28 11.38 -14.08
CA TYR A 64 -6.87 11.74 -12.72
C TYR A 64 -5.37 12.05 -12.67
N PHE A 65 -5.06 13.27 -12.22
CA PHE A 65 -3.71 13.74 -11.96
C PHE A 65 -3.47 13.92 -10.47
N LEU A 66 -2.26 13.56 -10.05
CA LEU A 66 -1.69 13.94 -8.77
C LEU A 66 -0.87 15.21 -8.96
N VAL A 67 -1.11 16.19 -8.10
CA VAL A 67 -0.32 17.42 -8.02
C VAL A 67 0.66 17.27 -6.87
N TYR A 68 1.92 17.59 -7.12
CA TYR A 68 3.01 17.54 -6.15
C TYR A 68 4.00 18.65 -6.42
N GLY A 69 4.77 19.08 -5.41
CA GLY A 69 5.99 19.89 -5.53
C GLY A 69 5.95 21.04 -6.54
N ASN A 70 5.76 22.27 -6.09
CA ASN A 70 5.71 23.46 -6.98
C ASN A 70 4.64 23.36 -8.10
N GLY A 71 3.57 22.58 -7.88
CA GLY A 71 2.46 22.45 -8.82
C GLY A 71 2.73 21.54 -10.02
N GLN A 72 3.74 20.68 -9.95
CA GLN A 72 3.96 19.63 -10.94
C GLN A 72 2.79 18.64 -10.93
N LYS A 73 2.50 18.06 -12.10
CA LYS A 73 1.40 17.11 -12.30
C LYS A 73 1.94 15.79 -12.83
N ILE A 74 1.36 14.70 -12.37
CA ILE A 74 1.62 13.36 -12.93
C ILE A 74 0.33 12.55 -12.99
N ILE A 75 0.22 11.68 -13.99
CA ILE A 75 -0.93 10.81 -14.16
C ILE A 75 -0.95 9.80 -13.01
N HIS A 76 -2.12 9.57 -12.42
CA HIS A 76 -2.34 8.63 -11.32
C HIS A 76 -1.74 7.24 -11.59
N ASN A 77 -1.85 6.75 -12.82
CA ASN A 77 -1.38 5.41 -13.19
C ASN A 77 0.14 5.32 -13.39
N ASP A 78 0.87 6.44 -13.36
CA ASP A 78 2.33 6.49 -13.54
C ASP A 78 3.10 6.49 -12.22
N VAL A 79 2.40 6.23 -11.10
CA VAL A 79 2.99 6.24 -9.77
C VAL A 79 2.71 4.95 -9.00
N TYR A 80 3.52 4.71 -7.96
CA TYR A 80 3.29 3.66 -6.97
C TYR A 80 3.11 4.27 -5.58
N PRO A 81 2.08 3.87 -4.82
CA PRO A 81 1.84 4.40 -3.49
C PRO A 81 2.86 3.85 -2.50
N LEU A 82 3.27 4.69 -1.56
CA LEU A 82 3.97 4.26 -0.36
C LEU A 82 2.94 4.13 0.75
N PHE A 83 2.37 2.93 0.87
CA PHE A 83 1.30 2.71 1.82
C PHE A 83 1.73 2.92 3.27
N THR A 84 0.85 3.56 4.03
CA THR A 84 0.89 3.50 5.49
C THR A 84 0.16 2.28 6.03
N THR A 85 0.34 1.94 7.31
CA THR A 85 -0.48 0.92 7.99
C THR A 85 -1.97 1.21 7.82
N GLY A 86 -2.39 2.47 7.97
CA GLY A 86 -3.79 2.86 7.83
C GLY A 86 -4.34 2.56 6.44
N MET A 87 -3.60 2.93 5.40
CA MET A 87 -4.01 2.65 4.01
C MET A 87 -4.06 1.14 3.72
N LEU A 88 -3.11 0.35 4.25
CA LEU A 88 -3.14 -1.11 4.07
C LEU A 88 -4.34 -1.75 4.75
N ILE A 89 -4.72 -1.26 5.94
CA ILE A 89 -5.95 -1.71 6.61
C ILE A 89 -7.18 -1.35 5.78
N GLU A 90 -7.25 -0.14 5.21
CA GLU A 90 -8.33 0.26 4.30
C GLU A 90 -8.42 -0.69 3.10
N CYS A 91 -7.30 -0.93 2.40
CA CYS A 91 -7.25 -1.87 1.27
C CYS A 91 -7.69 -3.29 1.65
N LEU A 92 -7.19 -3.81 2.78
CA LEU A 92 -7.56 -5.14 3.28
C LEU A 92 -9.04 -5.23 3.70
N SER A 93 -9.63 -4.12 4.13
CA SER A 93 -11.00 -4.07 4.65
C SER A 93 -12.02 -3.61 3.62
N PHE A 94 -11.60 -3.32 2.38
CA PHE A 94 -12.46 -2.67 1.38
C PHE A 94 -13.69 -3.51 1.01
N HIS A 95 -13.49 -4.81 0.82
CA HIS A 95 -14.57 -5.76 0.48
C HIS A 95 -14.81 -6.87 1.49
N HIS A 96 -13.86 -7.12 2.39
CA HIS A 96 -13.90 -8.25 3.30
C HIS A 96 -13.62 -7.83 4.74
N ALA A 97 -14.12 -8.64 5.68
CA ALA A 97 -13.81 -8.44 7.08
C ALA A 97 -12.32 -8.66 7.34
N CYS A 98 -11.68 -7.66 7.93
CA CYS A 98 -10.26 -7.68 8.30
C CYS A 98 -10.14 -7.52 9.81
N VAL A 99 -9.55 -8.51 10.47
CA VAL A 99 -9.29 -8.47 11.92
C VAL A 99 -7.81 -8.60 12.16
N LEU A 100 -7.22 -7.57 12.76
CA LEU A 100 -5.82 -7.52 13.13
C LEU A 100 -5.66 -7.65 14.65
N HIS A 101 -4.89 -8.65 15.08
CA HIS A 101 -4.56 -8.87 16.49
C HIS A 101 -3.05 -8.79 16.72
N SER A 102 -2.66 -8.23 17.87
CA SER A 102 -1.33 -8.48 18.42
C SER A 102 -1.25 -9.91 18.96
N PHE A 103 -0.20 -10.65 18.61
CA PHE A 103 0.01 -12.03 19.05
C PHE A 103 1.47 -12.25 19.46
N GLY A 104 1.71 -12.47 20.76
CA GLY A 104 3.06 -12.57 21.31
C GLY A 104 3.88 -11.30 21.04
N ASN A 105 4.96 -11.42 20.27
CA ASN A 105 5.81 -10.30 19.84
C ASN A 105 5.56 -9.90 18.37
N GLY A 106 4.39 -10.22 17.82
CA GLY A 106 4.05 -9.98 16.43
C GLY A 106 2.56 -9.74 16.22
N TRP A 107 2.10 -10.04 15.02
CA TRP A 107 0.76 -9.74 14.52
C TRP A 107 0.13 -10.98 13.88
N LEU A 108 -1.18 -11.08 13.98
CA LEU A 108 -2.01 -12.07 13.29
C LEU A 108 -3.11 -11.31 12.56
N LEU A 109 -3.23 -11.57 11.26
CA LEU A 109 -4.31 -11.08 10.42
C LEU A 109 -5.27 -12.22 10.15
N LEU A 110 -6.55 -12.01 10.45
CA LEU A 110 -7.65 -12.88 10.02
C LEU A 110 -8.44 -12.13 8.95
N TRP A 111 -8.50 -12.69 7.75
CA TRP A 111 -9.16 -12.10 6.60
C TRP A 111 -10.30 -12.98 6.13
N ASP A 112 -11.49 -12.38 6.07
CA ASP A 112 -12.78 -12.99 5.74
C ASP A 112 -13.08 -14.29 6.51
N SER A 113 -12.55 -14.42 7.73
CA SER A 113 -12.64 -15.63 8.57
C SER A 113 -12.08 -16.92 7.95
N MET A 114 -11.43 -16.85 6.79
CA MET A 114 -10.92 -18.01 6.04
C MET A 114 -9.41 -18.04 5.94
N ILE A 115 -8.77 -16.87 5.88
CA ILE A 115 -7.33 -16.74 5.75
C ILE A 115 -6.76 -16.23 7.07
N SER A 116 -5.73 -16.91 7.57
CA SER A 116 -4.95 -16.48 8.73
C SER A 116 -3.48 -16.32 8.34
N ILE A 117 -2.93 -15.13 8.51
CA ILE A 117 -1.52 -14.83 8.20
C ILE A 117 -0.85 -14.32 9.46
N GLU A 118 0.25 -14.97 9.84
CA GLU A 118 1.07 -14.57 10.99
C GLU A 118 2.27 -13.73 10.52
N SER A 119 2.65 -12.74 11.34
CA SER A 119 3.86 -11.96 11.11
C SER A 119 5.10 -12.80 11.32
N LYS A 120 6.15 -12.51 10.55
CA LYS A 120 7.49 -13.06 10.82
C LYS A 120 8.09 -12.39 12.06
N LYS A 121 9.09 -13.04 12.64
CA LYS A 121 9.81 -12.50 13.81
C LYS A 121 10.41 -11.11 13.46
N ASP A 122 10.18 -10.13 14.34
CA ASP A 122 10.66 -8.75 14.21
C ASP A 122 10.14 -8.02 12.95
N GLU A 123 9.07 -8.51 12.31
CA GLU A 123 8.42 -7.86 11.17
C GLU A 123 7.65 -6.61 11.61
N LEU A 124 7.85 -5.50 10.90
CA LEU A 124 7.11 -4.27 11.14
C LEU A 124 5.65 -4.44 10.71
N LEU A 125 4.73 -3.78 11.40
CA LEU A 125 3.29 -3.88 11.09
C LEU A 125 2.99 -3.50 9.63
N VAL A 126 3.55 -2.38 9.14
CA VAL A 126 3.36 -1.95 7.74
C VAL A 126 3.88 -2.99 6.74
N SER A 127 5.03 -3.60 7.01
CA SER A 127 5.61 -4.66 6.15
C SER A 127 4.78 -5.94 6.19
N PHE A 128 4.28 -6.31 7.37
CA PHE A 128 3.41 -7.46 7.57
C PHE A 128 2.10 -7.31 6.80
N LEU A 129 1.41 -6.18 6.93
CA LEU A 129 0.15 -5.93 6.25
C LEU A 129 0.33 -5.88 4.73
N TRP A 130 1.44 -5.30 4.25
CA TRP A 130 1.76 -5.29 2.83
C TRP A 130 1.96 -6.70 2.29
N ARG A 131 2.78 -7.50 2.98
CA ARG A 131 2.97 -8.91 2.63
C ARG A 131 1.65 -9.68 2.65
N ALA A 132 0.84 -9.48 3.69
CA ALA A 132 -0.45 -10.15 3.81
C ALA A 132 -1.39 -9.81 2.65
N LEU A 133 -1.48 -8.53 2.26
CA LEU A 133 -2.27 -8.08 1.12
C LEU A 133 -1.80 -8.74 -0.20
N VAL A 134 -0.49 -8.81 -0.42
CA VAL A 134 0.11 -9.48 -1.59
C VAL A 134 -0.18 -10.99 -1.57
N GLU A 135 -0.02 -11.67 -0.43
CA GLU A 135 -0.28 -13.10 -0.28
C GLU A 135 -1.76 -13.44 -0.54
N ILE A 136 -2.69 -12.60 -0.06
CA ILE A 136 -4.13 -12.75 -0.33
C ILE A 136 -4.40 -12.62 -1.83
N GLU A 137 -3.82 -11.63 -2.51
CA GLU A 137 -3.96 -11.50 -3.96
C GLU A 137 -3.41 -12.70 -4.72
N GLN A 138 -2.19 -13.15 -4.39
CA GLN A 138 -1.57 -14.32 -5.03
C GLN A 138 -2.32 -15.63 -4.78
N SER A 139 -3.07 -15.74 -3.67
CA SER A 139 -3.90 -16.91 -3.39
C SER A 139 -5.11 -17.02 -4.32
N GLY A 140 -5.47 -15.94 -5.03
CA GLY A 140 -6.67 -15.87 -5.87
C GLY A 140 -7.98 -15.77 -5.09
N THR A 141 -7.92 -15.44 -3.79
CA THR A 141 -9.10 -15.42 -2.90
C THR A 141 -9.84 -14.08 -2.88
N PHE A 142 -9.33 -13.05 -3.58
CA PHE A 142 -10.14 -11.87 -3.90
C PHE A 142 -11.28 -12.27 -4.86
N PHE A 143 -12.42 -12.65 -4.31
CA PHE A 143 -13.67 -12.89 -5.04
C PHE A 143 -14.61 -11.70 -4.79
N TRP A 144 -15.09 -11.11 -5.87
CA TRP A 144 -15.98 -9.94 -5.89
C TRP A 144 -17.44 -10.30 -5.63
#